data_AF-A0A6N2CUB8-F1
#
_entry.id   AF-A0A6N2CUB8-F1
#
_cell.length_a   1.000
_cell.length_b   1.000
_cell.length_c   1.000
_cell.angle_alpha   90.00
_cell.angle_beta   90.00
_cell.angle_gamma   90.00
#
_symmetry.space_group_name_H-M   'P 1'
#
loop_
_entity.id
_entity.type
_entity.pdbx_description
1 polymer ?
#
loop_
_entity_poly.entity_id
_entity_poly.type
_entity_poly.pdbx_seq_one_letter_code
_entity_poly.pdbx_strand_id
1 'polypeptide(L)'
;MRIVLLIFIFALSLQNLAAVTDSLQQDPEPYGGIEQLAKSFFSIDFPIEIREKLDNQRIELIFYIDELGVPGLEGVIGTDHPLVIDSFIRKTEEIPLFEAGMSGGQFVESYYVLILTYPSVE
;
A
#
# COMPACT_ATOMS: atom_id res chain seq x y z
N MET A 1 0.73 55.60 5.03
CA MET A 1 1.50 54.59 5.79
C MET A 1 0.64 53.50 6.45
N ARG A 2 -0.57 53.79 6.96
CA ARG A 2 -1.45 52.79 7.60
C ARG A 2 -2.03 51.70 6.65
N ILE A 3 -2.28 52.04 5.38
CA ILE A 3 -2.83 51.09 4.39
C ILE A 3 -1.78 50.04 3.96
N VAL A 4 -0.51 50.45 3.83
CA VAL A 4 0.60 49.54 3.48
C VAL A 4 0.81 48.51 4.58
N LEU A 5 0.70 48.92 5.85
CA LEU A 5 0.78 48.02 7.01
C LEU A 5 -0.34 46.98 6.99
N LEU A 6 -1.57 47.36 6.64
CA LEU A 6 -2.72 46.44 6.56
C LEU A 6 -2.58 45.42 5.44
N ILE A 7 -2.07 45.82 4.27
CA ILE A 7 -1.78 44.90 3.16
C ILE A 7 -0.68 43.91 3.57
N PHE A 8 0.33 44.37 4.31
CA PHE A 8 1.42 43.50 4.78
C PHE A 8 0.94 42.48 5.82
N ILE A 9 0.05 42.87 6.73
CA ILE A 9 -0.57 41.95 7.71
C ILE A 9 -1.48 40.94 7.01
N PHE A 10 -2.24 41.35 6.00
CA PHE A 10 -3.09 40.45 5.23
C PHE A 10 -2.27 39.42 4.43
N ALA A 11 -1.16 39.85 3.81
CA ALA A 11 -0.25 38.96 3.08
C ALA A 11 0.40 37.89 3.97
N LEU A 12 0.68 38.20 5.24
CA LEU A 12 1.23 37.23 6.21
C LEU A 12 0.20 36.15 6.62
N SER A 13 -1.10 36.46 6.61
CA SER A 13 -2.14 35.50 6.98
C SER A 13 -2.40 34.40 5.93
N LEU A 14 -2.07 34.65 4.66
CA LEU A 14 -2.27 33.69 3.56
C LEU A 14 -1.29 32.50 3.60
N GLN A 15 -0.14 32.63 4.28
CA GLN A 15 0.88 31.56 4.33
C GLN A 15 0.46 30.36 5.20
N ASN A 16 -0.49 30.53 6.12
CA ASN A 16 -0.93 29.45 7.01
C ASN A 16 -1.93 28.47 6.38
N LEU A 17 -2.57 28.80 5.24
CA LEU A 17 -3.53 27.89 4.61
C LEU A 17 -2.86 26.71 3.90
N ALA A 18 -1.64 26.89 3.39
CA ALA A 18 -0.95 25.86 2.59
C ALA A 18 -0.36 24.72 3.41
N ALA A 19 -0.17 24.90 4.72
CA ALA A 19 0.47 23.90 5.59
C ALA A 19 -0.53 22.89 6.21
N VAL A 20 -1.84 23.12 6.10
CA VAL A 20 -2.88 22.26 6.71
C VAL A 20 -3.30 21.11 5.79
N THR A 21 -3.00 21.17 4.50
CA THR A 21 -3.44 20.16 3.52
C THR A 21 -2.67 18.84 3.64
N ASP A 22 -1.40 18.91 4.05
CA ASP A 22 -0.49 17.75 4.13
C ASP A 22 -0.81 16.84 5.34
N SER A 23 -1.26 17.42 6.46
CA SER A 23 -1.54 16.64 7.68
C SER A 23 -2.81 15.77 7.62
N LEU A 24 -3.56 15.82 6.52
CA LEU A 24 -4.79 15.05 6.31
C LEU A 24 -4.63 13.98 5.22
N GLN A 25 -3.41 13.79 4.73
CA GLN A 25 -3.09 12.70 3.83
C GLN A 25 -2.52 11.52 4.61
N GLN A 26 -3.09 10.34 4.41
CA GLN A 26 -2.64 9.09 4.99
C GLN A 26 -2.65 8.02 3.90
N ASP A 27 -1.55 7.29 3.76
CA ASP A 27 -1.46 6.13 2.88
C ASP A 27 -2.15 4.92 3.52
N PRO A 28 -2.64 3.95 2.72
CA PRO A 28 -3.25 2.75 3.26
C PRO A 28 -2.21 1.90 4.03
N GLU A 29 -2.64 1.23 5.10
CA GLU A 29 -1.77 0.37 5.90
C GLU A 29 -2.46 -0.96 6.23
N PRO A 30 -1.81 -2.13 6.10
CA PRO A 30 -2.43 -3.41 6.46
C PRO A 30 -2.69 -3.49 7.97
N TYR A 31 -3.87 -3.96 8.37
CA TYR A 31 -4.10 -4.24 9.78
C TYR A 31 -3.12 -5.31 10.29
N GLY A 32 -2.43 -4.99 11.39
CA GLY A 32 -1.36 -5.84 11.93
C GLY A 32 0.03 -5.60 11.31
N GLY A 33 0.14 -4.65 10.39
CA GLY A 33 1.39 -4.19 9.81
C GLY A 33 1.95 -5.11 8.72
N ILE A 34 3.02 -4.63 8.07
CA ILE A 34 3.64 -5.31 6.93
C ILE A 34 4.14 -6.72 7.24
N GLU A 35 4.60 -6.98 8.46
CA GLU A 35 5.12 -8.30 8.85
C GLU A 35 4.02 -9.37 8.85
N GLN A 36 2.83 -9.03 9.36
CA GLN A 36 1.70 -9.95 9.37
C GLN A 36 1.18 -10.21 7.96
N LEU A 37 1.10 -9.17 7.13
CA LEU A 37 0.76 -9.30 5.73
C LEU A 37 1.74 -10.21 5.01
N ALA A 38 3.05 -9.95 5.12
CA ALA A 38 4.10 -10.75 4.49
C ALA A 38 4.04 -12.22 4.94
N LYS A 39 3.82 -12.48 6.23
CA LYS A 39 3.68 -13.84 6.77
C LYS A 39 2.55 -14.62 6.11
N SER A 40 1.42 -13.99 5.82
CA SER A 40 0.29 -14.62 5.12
C SER A 40 0.69 -15.13 3.73
N PHE A 41 1.50 -14.36 2.99
CA PHE A 41 1.99 -14.77 1.66
C PHE A 41 3.14 -15.77 1.73
N PHE A 42 4.03 -15.66 2.72
CA PHE A 42 5.10 -16.65 2.93
C PHE A 42 4.57 -18.01 3.41
N SER A 43 3.37 -18.07 3.99
CA SER A 43 2.73 -19.33 4.41
C SER A 43 2.13 -20.16 3.27
N ILE A 44 2.14 -19.65 2.03
CA ILE A 44 1.69 -20.41 0.87
C ILE A 44 2.71 -21.52 0.60
N ASP A 45 2.25 -22.76 0.65
CA ASP A 45 3.08 -23.92 0.38
C ASP A 45 3.13 -24.19 -1.13
N PHE A 46 4.27 -23.91 -1.74
CA PHE A 46 4.51 -24.14 -3.16
C PHE A 46 5.32 -25.43 -3.36
N PRO A 47 5.00 -26.24 -4.38
CA PRO A 47 5.85 -27.34 -4.82
C PRO A 47 7.30 -26.91 -5.04
N ILE A 48 8.25 -27.82 -4.79
CA ILE A 48 9.69 -27.54 -4.87
C ILE A 48 10.10 -26.96 -6.25
N GLU A 49 9.53 -27.50 -7.32
CA GLU A 49 9.75 -27.06 -8.71
C GLU A 49 9.34 -25.60 -8.96
N ILE A 50 8.36 -25.10 -8.20
CA ILE A 50 7.93 -23.70 -8.24
C ILE A 50 8.80 -22.86 -7.32
N ARG A 51 9.14 -23.37 -6.12
CA ARG A 51 10.05 -22.70 -5.19
C ARG A 51 11.40 -22.39 -5.82
N GLU A 52 11.95 -23.32 -6.59
CA GLU A 52 13.20 -23.13 -7.34
C GLU A 52 13.10 -21.99 -8.36
N LYS A 53 11.92 -21.79 -8.97
CA LYS A 53 11.69 -20.68 -9.92
C LYS A 53 11.53 -19.33 -9.23
N LEU A 54 11.08 -19.32 -7.98
CA LEU A 54 10.93 -18.11 -7.16
C LEU A 54 12.20 -17.75 -6.38
N ASP A 55 13.25 -18.57 -6.47
CA ASP A 55 14.51 -18.37 -5.74
C ASP A 55 15.12 -16.99 -6.04
N ASN A 56 15.34 -16.21 -4.99
CA ASN A 56 15.86 -14.83 -5.05
C ASN A 56 15.08 -13.90 -5.99
N GLN A 57 13.86 -14.30 -6.37
CA GLN A 57 13.02 -13.52 -7.24
C GLN A 57 12.31 -12.45 -6.43
N ARG A 58 12.48 -11.19 -6.86
CA ARG A 58 11.72 -10.07 -6.33
C ARG A 58 10.32 -10.11 -6.94
N ILE A 59 9.32 -10.28 -6.09
CA ILE A 59 7.91 -10.29 -6.45
C ILE A 59 7.24 -9.07 -5.85
N GLU A 60 6.48 -8.33 -6.64
CA GLU A 60 5.71 -7.18 -6.17
C GLU A 60 4.23 -7.48 -6.32
N LEU A 61 3.49 -7.43 -5.21
CA LEU A 61 2.04 -7.57 -5.17
C LEU A 61 1.45 -6.18 -5.03
N ILE A 62 0.65 -5.78 -6.01
CA ILE A 62 0.00 -4.47 -6.06
C ILE A 62 -1.44 -4.67 -5.64
N PHE A 63 -1.80 -4.08 -4.50
CA PHE A 63 -3.16 -4.09 -3.98
C PHE A 63 -3.85 -2.78 -4.30
N TYR A 64 -5.07 -2.88 -4.80
CA TYR A 64 -6.03 -1.80 -4.77
C TYR A 64 -6.82 -1.87 -3.46
N ILE A 65 -6.87 -0.78 -2.72
CA ILE A 65 -7.59 -0.66 -1.45
C ILE A 65 -8.74 0.31 -1.65
N ASP A 66 -9.97 -0.16 -1.44
CA ASP A 66 -11.14 0.70 -1.56
C ASP A 66 -11.33 1.63 -0.34
N GLU A 67 -12.35 2.50 -0.39
CA GLU A 67 -12.67 3.43 0.70
C GLU A 67 -13.06 2.73 2.03
N LEU A 68 -13.37 1.42 1.99
CA LEU A 68 -13.69 0.60 3.15
C LEU A 68 -12.48 -0.18 3.66
N GLY A 69 -11.33 -0.06 3.00
CA GLY A 69 -10.11 -0.79 3.33
C GLY A 69 -10.09 -2.22 2.82
N VAL A 70 -10.98 -2.61 1.90
CA VAL A 70 -10.99 -3.97 1.33
C VAL A 70 -9.88 -4.08 0.28
N PRO A 71 -8.92 -5.00 0.46
CA PRO A 71 -7.86 -5.19 -0.52
C PRO A 71 -8.34 -6.08 -1.69
N GLY A 72 -8.04 -5.65 -2.91
CA GLY A 72 -8.07 -6.46 -4.12
C GLY A 72 -6.68 -6.57 -4.74
N LEU A 73 -6.30 -7.75 -5.22
CA LEU A 73 -5.02 -7.92 -5.92
C LEU A 73 -5.16 -7.44 -7.36
N GLU A 74 -4.58 -6.28 -7.65
CA GLU A 74 -4.63 -5.64 -8.97
C GLU A 74 -3.52 -6.16 -9.89
N GLY A 75 -2.36 -6.50 -9.34
CA GLY A 75 -1.20 -6.91 -10.13
C GLY A 75 -0.16 -7.72 -9.38
N VAL A 76 0.53 -8.58 -10.13
CA VAL A 76 1.69 -9.34 -9.68
C VAL A 76 2.83 -9.09 -10.66
N ILE A 77 3.94 -8.56 -10.16
CA ILE A 77 5.17 -8.35 -10.93
C ILE A 77 6.23 -9.30 -10.43
N GLY A 78 7.06 -9.80 -11.33
CA GLY A 78 8.21 -10.64 -10.99
C GLY A 78 8.00 -12.12 -11.24
N THR A 79 6.77 -12.60 -11.49
CA THR A 79 6.51 -13.99 -11.91
C THR A 79 5.34 -14.05 -12.88
N ASP A 80 5.39 -14.98 -13.84
CA ASP A 80 4.31 -15.30 -14.77
C ASP A 80 3.70 -16.68 -14.50
N HIS A 81 4.11 -17.35 -13.41
CA HIS A 81 3.69 -18.71 -13.12
C HIS A 81 2.22 -18.74 -12.67
N PRO A 82 1.30 -19.40 -13.41
CA PRO A 82 -0.14 -19.31 -13.14
C PRO A 82 -0.52 -19.75 -11.73
N LEU A 83 0.03 -20.87 -11.25
CA LEU A 83 -0.25 -21.37 -9.90
C LEU A 83 0.20 -20.41 -8.78
N VAL A 84 1.24 -19.61 -9.02
CA VAL A 84 1.73 -18.63 -8.04
C VAL A 84 0.76 -17.46 -7.98
N ILE A 85 0.38 -16.93 -9.15
CA ILE A 85 -0.59 -15.84 -9.28
C ILE A 85 -1.94 -16.25 -8.67
N ASP A 86 -2.47 -17.43 -9.02
CA ASP A 86 -3.73 -17.95 -8.50
C ASP A 86 -3.70 -18.12 -6.96
N SER A 87 -2.53 -18.47 -6.42
CA SER A 87 -2.35 -18.61 -4.97
C SER A 87 -2.32 -17.24 -4.28
N PHE A 88 -1.71 -16.22 -4.90
CA PHE A 88 -1.71 -14.85 -4.40
C PHE A 88 -3.10 -14.22 -4.45
N ILE A 89 -3.87 -14.42 -5.53
CA ILE A 89 -5.25 -13.96 -5.64
C ILE A 89 -6.07 -14.53 -4.48
N ARG A 90 -6.06 -15.86 -4.33
CA ARG A 90 -6.80 -16.55 -3.27
C ARG A 90 -6.35 -16.11 -1.87
N LYS A 91 -5.04 -15.93 -1.66
CA LYS A 91 -4.54 -15.47 -0.37
C LYS A 91 -5.03 -14.06 -0.05
N THR A 92 -5.17 -13.20 -1.06
CA THR A 92 -5.69 -11.83 -0.89
C THR A 92 -7.16 -11.81 -0.45
N GLU A 93 -7.95 -12.82 -0.81
CA GLU A 93 -9.32 -12.95 -0.30
C GLU A 93 -9.39 -13.33 1.19
N GLU A 94 -8.28 -13.81 1.76
CA GLU A 94 -8.19 -14.29 3.14
C GLU A 94 -7.48 -13.31 4.09
N ILE A 95 -6.80 -12.28 3.56
CA ILE A 95 -6.08 -11.32 4.41
C ILE A 95 -7.06 -10.35 5.12
N PRO A 96 -6.66 -9.78 6.25
CA PRO A 96 -7.42 -8.71 6.88
C PRO A 96 -7.59 -7.50 5.98
N LEU A 97 -8.54 -6.64 6.36
CA LEU A 97 -8.68 -5.31 5.78
C LEU A 97 -7.42 -4.47 5.99
N PHE A 98 -7.38 -3.34 5.31
CA PHE A 98 -6.42 -2.28 5.50
C PHE A 98 -7.09 -1.11 6.23
N GLU A 99 -6.30 -0.29 6.88
CA GLU A 99 -6.67 1.11 7.07
C GLU A 99 -6.73 1.75 5.68
N ALA A 100 -7.90 2.27 5.31
CA ALA A 100 -8.09 2.94 4.03
C ALA A 100 -7.25 4.23 3.98
N GLY A 101 -6.80 4.59 2.78
CA GLY A 101 -6.14 5.86 2.56
C GLY A 101 -7.06 7.03 2.92
N MET A 102 -6.49 8.14 3.38
CA MET A 102 -7.25 9.37 3.64
C MET A 102 -6.67 10.54 2.86
N SER A 103 -7.55 11.42 2.37
CA SER A 103 -7.17 12.70 1.80
C SER A 103 -8.18 13.76 2.21
N GLY A 104 -7.70 14.88 2.78
CA GLY A 104 -8.58 15.95 3.25
C GLY A 104 -9.59 15.50 4.32
N GLY A 105 -9.28 14.46 5.09
CA GLY A 105 -10.16 13.91 6.12
C GLY A 105 -11.27 12.99 5.60
N GLN A 106 -11.25 12.62 4.31
CA GLN A 106 -12.14 11.65 3.70
C GLN A 106 -11.38 10.39 3.33
N PHE A 107 -11.99 9.22 3.49
CA PHE A 107 -11.44 7.98 2.97
C PHE A 107 -11.43 8.00 1.45
N VAL A 108 -10.35 7.50 0.86
CA VAL A 108 -10.14 7.48 -0.59
C VAL A 108 -9.57 6.13 -1.01
N GLU A 109 -9.88 5.74 -2.24
CA GLU A 109 -9.27 4.59 -2.89
C GLU A 109 -7.76 4.82 -3.07
N SER A 110 -6.96 3.77 -2.87
CA SER A 110 -5.51 3.88 -2.84
C SER A 110 -4.81 2.58 -3.23
N TYR A 111 -3.50 2.65 -3.45
CA TYR A 111 -2.68 1.48 -3.78
C TYR A 111 -1.68 1.19 -2.66
N TYR A 112 -1.47 -0.09 -2.41
CA TYR A 112 -0.42 -0.57 -1.52
C TYR A 112 0.44 -1.61 -2.25
N VAL A 113 1.76 -1.55 -2.08
CA VAL A 113 2.69 -2.48 -2.73
C VAL A 113 3.43 -3.30 -1.67
N LEU A 114 3.25 -4.62 -1.71
CA LEU A 114 4.06 -5.55 -0.93
C LEU A 114 5.15 -6.14 -1.82
N ILE A 115 6.39 -6.00 -1.38
CA ILE A 115 7.54 -6.61 -2.05
C ILE A 115 7.96 -7.84 -1.26
N LEU A 116 8.01 -8.99 -1.93
CA LEU A 116 8.46 -10.26 -1.39
C LEU A 116 9.74 -10.70 -2.09
N THR A 117 10.60 -11.37 -1.35
CA THR A 117 11.74 -12.10 -1.91
C THR A 117 11.81 -13.44 -1.20
N TYR A 118 11.61 -14.51 -1.95
CA TYR A 118 11.66 -15.85 -1.38
C TYR A 118 13.12 -16.25 -1.12
N PRO A 119 13.42 -16.84 0.05
CA PRO A 119 14.75 -17.33 0.34
C PRO A 119 15.08 -18.51 -0.56
N SER A 120 16.38 -18.69 -0.83
CA SER A 120 16.88 -19.82 -1.60
C SER A 120 16.52 -21.16 -0.98
N VAL A 121 16.27 -22.12 -1.85
CA VAL A 121 16.06 -23.52 -1.48
C VAL A 121 17.45 -24.14 -1.34
N GLU A 122 17.84 -24.50 -0.10
CA GLU A 122 19.08 -25.26 0.17
C GLU A 122 18.92 -26.76 -0.11
#